data_AF-A0A9E7BG67-F1
#
_entry.id   AF-A0A9E7BG67-F1
#
_cell.length_a   1.000
_cell.length_b   1.000
_cell.length_c   1.000
_cell.angle_alpha   90.00
_cell.angle_beta   90.00
_cell.angle_gamma   90.00
#
_symmetry.space_group_name_H-M   'P 1'
#
loop_
_entity.id
_entity.type
_entity.pdbx_description
1 polymer ?
#
loop_
_entity_poly.entity_id
_entity_poly.type
_entity_poly.pdbx_seq_one_letter_code
_entity_poly.pdbx_strand_id
1 'polypeptide(L)'
;MASAIRGSRVGAGPMGEAERGDSIARAYVSYFCANGHEVRPSFAVEETVVIPAEWDCPKCGYPAGRDRNNPPSPIKNEPYKTHLAYVKERRTDAEGEGLLEDALRKLRGDD
;
A
#
# COMPACT_ATOMS: atom_id res chain seq x y z
N MET A 1 -40.61 -14.26 -18.00
CA MET A 1 -39.78 -15.07 -17.08
C MET A 1 -38.47 -14.34 -16.89
N ALA A 2 -38.20 -13.81 -15.69
CA ALA A 2 -37.01 -13.00 -15.42
C ALA A 2 -35.77 -13.90 -15.34
N SER A 3 -34.75 -13.60 -16.13
CA SER A 3 -33.44 -14.26 -16.04
C SER A 3 -32.76 -13.84 -14.74
N ALA A 4 -32.57 -14.78 -13.81
CA ALA A 4 -31.93 -14.50 -12.53
C ALA A 4 -30.42 -14.31 -12.72
N ILE A 5 -29.90 -13.17 -12.27
CA ILE A 5 -28.45 -12.89 -12.24
C ILE A 5 -27.79 -13.91 -11.30
N ARG A 6 -26.87 -14.73 -11.82
CA ARG A 6 -26.06 -15.65 -11.04
C ARG A 6 -24.67 -15.04 -10.84
N GLY A 7 -24.37 -14.61 -9.62
CA GLY A 7 -23.01 -14.30 -9.21
C GLY A 7 -22.30 -15.58 -8.76
N SER A 8 -21.08 -15.83 -9.25
CA SER A 8 -20.19 -16.85 -8.71
C SER A 8 -19.09 -16.19 -7.89
N ARG A 9 -18.71 -16.80 -6.76
CA ARG A 9 -17.58 -16.35 -5.94
C ARG A 9 -16.27 -16.81 -6.59
N VAL A 10 -15.27 -15.95 -6.60
CA VAL A 10 -13.89 -16.34 -6.95
C VAL A 10 -13.33 -17.20 -5.79
N GLY A 11 -13.06 -18.47 -6.07
CA GLY A 11 -12.51 -19.44 -5.12
C GLY A 11 -12.96 -20.87 -5.42
N ALA A 12 -12.32 -21.86 -4.80
CA ALA A 12 -12.76 -23.24 -4.87
C ALA A 12 -14.09 -23.43 -4.11
N GLY A 13 -15.01 -24.20 -4.69
CA GLY A 13 -16.26 -24.59 -4.05
C GLY A 13 -16.05 -25.55 -2.88
N PRO A 14 -17.10 -25.85 -2.11
CA PRO A 14 -17.00 -26.66 -0.88
C PRO A 14 -16.47 -28.09 -1.11
N MET A 15 -16.58 -28.63 -2.34
CA MET A 15 -15.99 -29.91 -2.70
C MET A 15 -14.53 -29.72 -3.09
N GLY A 16 -13.65 -29.61 -2.09
CA GLY A 16 -12.21 -29.74 -2.27
C GLY A 16 -11.80 -31.22 -2.42
N GLU A 17 -10.55 -31.46 -2.82
CA GLU A 17 -9.96 -32.79 -2.79
C GLU A 17 -10.06 -33.38 -1.37
N ALA A 18 -10.45 -34.66 -1.27
CA ALA A 18 -10.65 -35.33 0.02
C ALA A 18 -9.36 -35.44 0.85
N GLU A 19 -8.22 -35.48 0.16
CA GLU A 19 -6.89 -35.60 0.74
C GLU A 19 -6.00 -34.43 0.31
N ARG A 20 -5.17 -33.94 1.22
CA ARG A 20 -4.33 -32.73 1.02
C ARG A 20 -2.94 -33.06 0.42
N GLY A 21 -2.66 -34.33 0.13
CA GLY A 21 -1.35 -34.84 -0.27
C GLY A 21 -0.33 -34.84 0.87
N ASP A 22 0.90 -35.24 0.57
CA ASP A 22 1.99 -35.34 1.55
C ASP A 22 2.54 -33.97 1.93
N SER A 23 2.81 -33.78 3.22
CA SER A 23 3.45 -32.56 3.71
C SER A 23 4.95 -32.58 3.45
N ILE A 24 5.48 -31.45 2.97
CA ILE A 24 6.92 -31.25 2.81
C ILE A 24 7.55 -30.54 4.03
N ALA A 25 8.86 -30.65 4.17
CA ALA A 25 9.62 -29.93 5.19
C ALA A 25 9.55 -28.41 4.96
N ARG A 26 9.40 -27.64 6.05
CA ARG A 26 9.28 -26.18 6.02
C ARG A 26 10.23 -25.51 7.01
N ALA A 27 10.79 -24.38 6.61
CA ALA A 27 11.58 -23.49 7.48
C ALA A 27 10.83 -22.18 7.71
N TYR A 28 10.87 -21.67 8.94
CA TYR A 28 10.31 -20.36 9.29
C TYR A 28 11.40 -19.29 9.23
N VAL A 29 11.11 -18.18 8.57
CA VAL A 29 12.03 -17.04 8.45
C VAL A 29 11.40 -15.84 9.12
N SER A 30 12.12 -15.19 10.03
CA SER A 30 11.64 -13.98 10.70
C SER A 30 11.95 -12.73 9.87
N TYR A 31 10.94 -11.88 9.73
CA TYR A 31 11.05 -10.53 9.16
C TYR A 31 10.52 -9.50 10.16
N PHE A 32 11.15 -8.34 10.21
CA PHE A 32 10.86 -7.25 11.13
C PHE A 32 10.56 -5.98 10.34
N CYS A 33 9.43 -5.32 10.62
CA CYS A 33 9.10 -4.04 10.01
C CYS A 33 9.48 -2.87 10.92
N ALA A 34 9.49 -1.65 10.37
CA ALA A 34 9.84 -0.43 11.10
C ALA A 34 8.94 -0.15 12.33
N ASN A 35 7.74 -0.74 12.40
CA ASN A 35 6.85 -0.65 13.56
C ASN A 35 7.14 -1.70 14.66
N GLY A 36 8.20 -2.50 14.53
CA GLY A 36 8.60 -3.50 15.51
C GLY A 36 7.80 -4.81 15.46
N HIS A 37 6.96 -5.02 14.44
CA HIS A 37 6.26 -6.29 14.26
C HIS A 37 7.22 -7.35 13.70
N GLU A 38 7.20 -8.54 14.29
CA GLU A 38 7.81 -9.75 13.72
C GLU A 38 6.77 -10.54 12.91
N VAL A 39 7.16 -11.00 11.73
CA VAL A 39 6.39 -11.84 10.82
C VAL A 39 7.21 -13.08 10.51
N ARG A 40 6.59 -14.27 10.59
CA ARG A 40 7.28 -15.55 10.43
C ARG A 40 6.63 -16.42 9.35
N PRO A 41 6.70 -16.05 8.05
CA PRO A 41 6.29 -16.93 6.96
C PRO A 41 7.12 -18.23 6.94
N SER A 42 6.49 -19.30 6.46
CA SER A 42 7.14 -20.60 6.25
C SER A 42 7.46 -20.81 4.77
N PHE A 43 8.67 -21.24 4.47
CA PHE A 43 9.14 -21.60 3.13
C PHE A 43 9.43 -23.10 3.06
N ALA A 44 9.30 -23.69 1.88
CA ALA A 44 9.73 -25.07 1.64
C ALA A 44 11.26 -25.19 1.77
N VAL A 45 11.73 -26.31 2.30
CA VAL A 45 13.17 -26.61 2.44
C VAL A 45 13.65 -27.34 1.18
N GLU A 46 13.76 -26.61 0.08
CA GLU A 46 14.23 -27.10 -1.21
C GLU A 46 15.25 -26.13 -1.80
N GLU A 47 16.23 -26.62 -2.55
CA GLU A 47 17.32 -25.80 -3.12
C GLU A 47 16.82 -24.77 -4.14
N THR A 48 15.69 -25.04 -4.78
CA THR A 48 15.04 -24.14 -5.74
C THR A 48 14.34 -22.95 -5.08
N VAL A 49 14.17 -22.96 -3.75
CA VAL A 49 13.39 -21.95 -3.02
C VAL A 49 14.30 -20.79 -2.63
N VAL A 50 14.07 -19.65 -3.27
CA VAL A 50 14.73 -18.39 -2.92
C VAL A 50 13.91 -17.67 -1.86
N ILE A 51 14.48 -17.54 -0.66
CA ILE A 51 13.86 -16.77 0.44
C ILE A 51 13.97 -15.27 0.11
N PRO A 52 12.85 -14.52 0.04
CA PRO A 52 12.86 -13.09 -0.25
C PRO A 52 13.67 -12.28 0.78
N ALA A 53 14.28 -11.19 0.34
CA ALA A 53 14.97 -10.28 1.26
C ALA A 53 13.98 -9.48 2.14
N GLU A 54 12.82 -9.17 1.58
CA GLU A 54 11.75 -8.38 2.19
C GLU A 54 10.41 -9.13 2.16
N TRP A 55 9.53 -8.79 3.09
CA TRP A 55 8.19 -9.36 3.24
C TRP A 55 7.18 -8.29 3.63
N ASP A 56 5.95 -8.37 3.14
CA ASP A 56 4.90 -7.42 3.54
C ASP A 56 4.36 -7.77 4.94
N CYS A 57 4.39 -6.80 5.85
CA CYS A 57 3.89 -7.00 7.19
C CYS A 57 2.35 -7.10 7.19
N PRO A 58 1.75 -8.24 7.58
CA PRO A 58 0.30 -8.43 7.55
C PRO A 58 -0.44 -7.56 8.59
N LYS A 59 0.28 -6.97 9.55
CA LYS A 59 -0.31 -6.10 10.58
C LYS A 59 -0.40 -4.63 10.16
N CYS A 60 0.51 -4.13 9.32
CA CYS A 60 0.58 -2.69 9.00
C CYS A 60 0.89 -2.38 7.54
N GLY A 61 1.13 -3.38 6.69
CA GLY A 61 1.45 -3.20 5.27
C GLY A 61 2.84 -2.65 4.98
N TYR A 62 3.68 -2.40 6.00
CA TYR A 62 5.05 -1.95 5.79
C TYR A 62 5.94 -3.09 5.32
N PRO A 63 6.99 -2.78 4.53
CA PRO A 63 8.02 -3.76 4.24
C PRO A 63 8.68 -4.20 5.56
N ALA A 64 9.04 -5.48 5.62
CA ALA A 64 9.73 -6.11 6.72
C ALA A 64 10.98 -6.81 6.18
N GLY A 65 12.11 -6.66 6.88
CA GLY A 65 13.41 -7.23 6.48
C GLY A 65 13.89 -8.27 7.48
N ARG A 66 14.91 -9.05 7.11
CA ARG A 66 15.45 -10.12 7.97
C ARG A 66 16.30 -9.62 9.14
N ASP A 67 16.79 -8.38 9.07
CA ASP A 67 17.51 -7.74 10.17
C ASP A 67 16.54 -6.99 11.10
N ARG A 68 16.48 -7.42 12.35
CA ARG A 68 15.64 -6.80 13.39
C ARG A 68 16.07 -5.38 13.73
N ASN A 69 17.37 -5.09 13.68
CA ASN A 69 17.91 -3.79 14.09
C ASN A 69 17.89 -2.78 12.95
N ASN A 70 17.72 -3.23 11.71
CA ASN A 70 17.68 -2.39 10.52
C ASN A 70 16.51 -2.79 9.60
N PRO A 71 15.25 -2.59 10.03
CA PRO A 71 14.10 -2.88 9.20
C PRO A 71 14.01 -1.91 8.01
N PRO A 72 13.49 -2.36 6.86
CA PRO A 72 13.32 -1.50 5.69
C PRO A 72 12.34 -0.38 5.99
N SER A 73 12.62 0.79 5.40
CA SER A 73 11.74 1.95 5.53
C SER A 73 10.50 1.80 4.66
N PRO A 74 9.33 2.33 5.09
CA PRO A 74 8.13 2.35 4.26
C PRO A 74 8.39 3.09 2.95
N ILE A 75 7.75 2.64 1.88
CA ILE A 75 7.76 3.34 0.59
C ILE A 75 7.17 4.73 0.81
N LYS A 76 7.97 5.77 0.53
CA LYS A 76 7.50 7.14 0.54
C LYS A 76 6.87 7.42 -0.81
N ASN A 77 5.55 7.54 -0.83
CA ASN A 77 4.87 8.00 -2.04
C ASN A 77 5.23 9.46 -2.26
N GLU A 78 5.90 9.74 -3.38
CA GLU A 78 6.09 11.12 -3.81
C GLU A 78 4.71 11.73 -4.08
N PRO A 79 4.38 12.87 -3.45
CA PRO A 79 3.09 13.51 -3.69
C PRO A 79 2.96 13.89 -5.16
N TYR A 80 1.86 13.50 -5.79
CA TYR A 80 1.49 14.07 -7.08
C TYR A 80 1.37 15.59 -6.97
N LYS A 81 1.59 16.31 -8.08
CA LYS A 81 1.41 17.76 -8.14
C LYS A 81 0.01 18.14 -7.66
N THR A 82 -0.06 19.01 -6.67
CA THR A 82 -1.34 19.52 -6.13
C THR A 82 -1.90 20.61 -7.04
N HIS A 83 -3.20 20.89 -6.94
CA HIS A 83 -3.80 22.03 -7.66
C HIS A 83 -3.07 23.35 -7.40
N LEU A 84 -2.65 23.60 -6.16
CA LEU A 84 -1.87 24.78 -5.80
C LEU A 84 -0.50 24.79 -6.49
N ALA A 85 0.18 23.65 -6.59
CA ALA A 85 1.44 23.54 -7.32
C ALA A 85 1.25 23.93 -8.80
N TYR A 86 0.20 23.44 -9.45
CA TYR A 86 -0.14 23.84 -10.82
C TYR A 86 -0.47 25.34 -10.96
N VAL A 87 -1.07 25.96 -9.95
CA VAL A 87 -1.32 27.41 -9.95
C VAL A 87 0.00 28.17 -9.83
N LYS A 88 0.88 27.76 -8.91
CA LYS A 88 2.19 28.39 -8.69
C LYS A 88 3.16 28.26 -9.86
N GLU A 89 2.96 27.28 -10.73
CA GLU A 89 3.72 27.16 -11.98
C GLU A 89 3.36 28.22 -13.02
N ARG A 90 2.16 28.82 -12.93
CA ARG A 90 1.65 29.81 -13.89
C ARG A 90 1.34 31.19 -13.30
N ARG A 91 1.41 31.33 -11.98
CA ARG A 91 1.18 32.57 -11.25
C ARG A 91 2.28 32.76 -10.21
N THR A 92 2.82 33.96 -10.17
CA THR A 92 3.73 34.40 -9.11
C THR A 92 2.95 34.66 -7.81
N ASP A 93 3.66 34.69 -6.69
CA ASP A 93 3.04 35.01 -5.39
C ASP A 93 2.40 36.41 -5.40
N ALA A 94 2.99 37.38 -6.11
CA ALA A 94 2.45 38.73 -6.26
C ALA A 94 1.12 38.77 -7.02
N GLU A 95 0.98 37.97 -8.08
CA GLU A 95 -0.31 37.83 -8.80
C GLU A 95 -1.35 37.11 -7.93
N GLY A 96 -0.93 36.17 -7.09
CA GLY A 96 -1.78 35.52 -6.10
C GLY A 96 -2.35 36.50 -5.09
N GLU A 97 -1.49 37.39 -4.55
CA GLU A 97 -1.89 38.45 -3.61
C GLU A 97 -2.89 39.43 -4.25
N GLY A 98 -2.64 39.85 -5.50
CA GLY A 98 -3.57 40.72 -6.22
C GLY A 98 -4.96 40.10 -6.39
N LEU A 99 -5.03 38.81 -6.76
CA LEU A 99 -6.31 38.09 -6.86
C LEU A 99 -7.02 37.96 -5.51
N LEU A 100 -6.26 37.79 -4.42
CA LEU A 100 -6.82 37.73 -3.07
C LEU A 100 -7.42 39.08 -2.68
N GLU A 101 -6.71 40.18 -2.89
CA GLU A 101 -7.19 41.52 -2.57
C GLU A 101 -8.45 41.88 -3.38
N ASP A 102 -8.48 41.54 -4.68
CA ASP A 102 -9.66 41.74 -5.53
C ASP A 102 -10.87 40.95 -5.02
N ALA A 103 -10.67 39.71 -4.54
CA ALA A 103 -11.73 38.90 -3.97
C ALA A 103 -12.21 39.45 -2.61
N LEU A 104 -11.31 39.98 -1.79
CA LEU A 104 -11.63 40.59 -0.50
C LEU A 104 -12.41 41.90 -0.67
N ARG A 105 -12.04 42.75 -1.63
CA ARG A 105 -12.76 43.98 -1.97
C ARG A 105 -14.23 43.70 -2.32
N LYS A 106 -14.44 42.73 -3.22
CA LYS A 106 -15.76 42.19 -3.60
C LYS A 106 -16.58 41.75 -2.40
N LEU A 107 -15.96 41.01 -1.47
CA LEU A 107 -16.63 40.49 -0.28
C LEU A 107 -17.03 41.60 0.70
N ARG A 108 -16.21 42.64 0.82
CA ARG A 108 -16.44 43.79 1.70
C ARG A 108 -17.46 44.78 1.12
N GLY A 109 -17.75 44.70 -0.17
CA GLY A 109 -18.60 45.66 -0.87
C GLY A 109 -17.87 46.98 -1.16
N ASP A 110 -16.54 46.93 -1.22
CA ASP A 110 -15.66 48.07 -1.55
C ASP A 110 -15.48 48.23 -3.08
N ASP A 111 -16.34 47.59 -3.87
CA ASP A 111 -16.36 47.59 -5.34
C ASP A 111 -17.08 48.83 -5.93
#